data_AF-A0A212K3F4-F1
#
_entry.id   AF-A0A212K3F4-F1
#
_cell.length_a   1.000
_cell.length_b   1.000
_cell.length_c   1.000
_cell.angle_alpha   90.00
_cell.angle_beta   90.00
_cell.angle_gamma   90.00
#
_symmetry.space_group_name_H-M   'P 1'
#
loop_
_entity.id
_entity.type
_entity.pdbx_description
1 polymer ?
#
loop_
_entity_poly.entity_id
_entity_poly.type
_entity_poly.pdbx_seq_one_letter_code
_entity_poly.pdbx_strand_id
1 'polypeptide(L)'
;MNNRSFALDALRGYAILTMVLSATISFHILPGWMYHAQTPPPDHAFNPTVPGLTWVDLVFPFFLFAMGAAFPFSIKRKIEKGETKKKAILEGFKRYFQLAFFAIFIYHLSPWALSSPQDSRAWGLALLAFALLFPMFMRIPIQMPKWAHSTVKIVAFVIAFVLMYTVHYAGDRVFDPHFADIIILIMAHMAGFGTLIYVFTMYNKTVRIAVLFFIMAIQLGSGVEGSINHAIWTFTPATWLFKFEYLKYLFIIIPGSIAGEYLLENIQTRKQDGNVNCIKDKATSYLLLVIGLAHILVNLCCLYNRWLAMNIVINSLLLFAGYFVLRKKDSGFIRLWKNLFIAGGFMMILGLFFEAYEGGIKKDPTTFSYYLVSSGLAFMALMIFSIICDYYKCYRSTSFLVMTGQNPMIAYVATGLLTGPVLNLLGIMPLFSVFSTSPWLGFLQGVILTSIAMFITMFFTRIKWFWRT
;
A
#
# COMPACT_ATOMS: atom_id res chain seq x y z
N MET A 1 -25.11 -6.18 -10.38
CA MET A 1 -24.14 -6.69 -9.38
C MET A 1 -22.77 -6.06 -9.61
N ASN A 2 -22.20 -5.44 -8.57
CA ASN A 2 -20.98 -4.64 -8.66
C ASN A 2 -19.77 -5.47 -9.13
N ASN A 3 -19.08 -4.98 -10.15
CA ASN A 3 -17.96 -5.62 -10.84
C ASN A 3 -16.64 -5.59 -10.01
N ARG A 4 -16.75 -5.56 -8.68
CA ARG A 4 -15.69 -5.18 -7.74
C ARG A 4 -15.17 -6.41 -6.99
N SER A 5 -13.86 -6.50 -6.78
CA SER A 5 -13.25 -7.57 -5.96
C SER A 5 -13.20 -7.13 -4.49
N PHE A 6 -13.92 -7.84 -3.62
CA PHE A 6 -13.89 -7.58 -2.18
C PHE A 6 -12.56 -7.99 -1.56
N ALA A 7 -11.96 -9.08 -2.05
CA ALA A 7 -10.62 -9.51 -1.63
C ALA A 7 -9.57 -8.42 -1.82
N LEU A 8 -9.59 -7.75 -2.98
CA LEU A 8 -8.65 -6.66 -3.27
C LEU A 8 -8.86 -5.44 -2.37
N ASP A 9 -10.11 -5.06 -2.12
CA ASP A 9 -10.43 -3.99 -1.16
C ASP A 9 -9.98 -4.37 0.25
N ALA A 10 -10.20 -5.62 0.67
CA ALA A 10 -9.82 -6.11 1.98
C ALA A 10 -8.30 -6.12 2.18
N LEU A 11 -7.51 -6.55 1.18
CA LEU A 11 -6.05 -6.50 1.25
C LEU A 11 -5.53 -5.06 1.40
N ARG A 12 -6.06 -4.14 0.61
CA ARG A 12 -5.72 -2.72 0.70
C ARG A 12 -6.13 -2.10 2.03
N GLY A 13 -7.30 -2.48 2.53
CA GLY A 13 -7.82 -2.11 3.84
C GLY A 13 -6.97 -2.62 5.00
N TYR A 14 -6.53 -3.87 4.91
CA TYR A 14 -5.59 -4.47 5.86
C TYR A 14 -4.29 -3.68 5.89
N ALA A 15 -3.69 -3.44 4.72
CA ALA A 15 -2.44 -2.70 4.61
C ALA A 15 -2.56 -1.27 5.17
N ILE A 16 -3.62 -0.52 4.86
CA ILE A 16 -3.75 0.84 5.39
C ILE A 16 -4.00 0.87 6.90
N LEU A 17 -4.77 -0.08 7.45
CA LEU A 17 -5.02 -0.14 8.89
C LEU A 17 -3.77 -0.57 9.66
N THR A 18 -2.99 -1.52 9.15
CA THR A 18 -1.72 -1.89 9.79
C THR A 18 -0.67 -0.80 9.67
N MET A 19 -0.72 0.04 8.63
CA MET A 19 0.12 1.25 8.50
C MET A 19 -0.19 2.27 9.58
N VAL A 20 -1.48 2.55 9.80
CA VAL A 20 -1.93 3.44 10.87
C VAL A 20 -1.57 2.84 12.24
N LEU A 21 -1.74 1.54 12.42
CA LEU A 21 -1.37 0.85 13.64
C LEU A 21 0.11 1.02 13.96
N SER A 22 1.01 0.75 13.00
CA SER A 22 2.45 0.93 13.21
C SER A 22 2.85 2.37 13.54
N ALA A 23 2.10 3.36 13.04
CA ALA A 23 2.37 4.77 13.29
C ALA A 23 1.76 5.30 14.61
N THR A 24 0.88 4.53 15.26
CA THR A 24 0.12 4.99 16.46
C THR A 24 0.45 4.23 17.74
N ILE A 25 1.10 3.09 17.60
CA ILE A 25 1.62 2.31 18.70
C ILE A 25 2.62 3.15 19.53
N SER A 26 2.60 2.98 20.85
CA SER A 26 3.57 3.65 21.73
C SER A 26 5.00 3.24 21.40
N PHE A 27 5.87 4.22 21.18
CA PHE A 27 7.26 4.02 20.79
C PHE A 27 8.13 3.60 21.99
N HIS A 28 9.31 3.01 21.74
CA HIS A 28 10.32 2.53 22.72
C HIS A 28 9.95 1.38 23.68
N ILE A 29 8.68 1.01 23.86
CA ILE A 29 8.30 0.05 24.92
C ILE A 29 7.99 -1.38 24.44
N LEU A 30 7.92 -1.60 23.13
CA LEU A 30 7.56 -2.88 22.53
C LEU A 30 8.77 -3.74 22.11
N PRO A 31 8.58 -5.04 21.88
CA PRO A 31 9.63 -5.89 21.34
C PRO A 31 10.03 -5.48 19.91
N GLY A 32 11.27 -5.77 19.49
CA GLY A 32 11.85 -5.29 18.23
C GLY A 32 11.06 -5.65 16.97
N TRP A 33 10.36 -6.78 16.95
CA TRP A 33 9.52 -7.19 15.81
C TRP A 33 8.28 -6.30 15.59
N MET A 34 7.99 -5.38 16.51
CA MET A 34 6.92 -4.36 16.40
C MET A 34 7.36 -3.06 15.74
N TYR A 35 8.64 -2.93 15.36
CA TYR A 35 9.20 -1.75 14.69
C TYR A 35 9.81 -2.13 13.35
N HIS A 36 10.35 -1.15 12.61
CA HIS A 36 11.15 -1.43 11.42
C HIS A 36 12.43 -2.17 11.83
N ALA A 37 12.83 -3.17 11.04
CA ALA A 37 14.06 -3.92 11.33
C ALA A 37 15.32 -3.03 11.39
N GLN A 38 15.33 -1.95 10.59
CA GLN A 38 16.41 -0.97 10.53
C GLN A 38 16.32 0.12 11.62
N THR A 39 15.35 0.05 12.53
CA THR A 39 15.27 0.90 13.73
C THR A 39 15.10 0.01 14.97
N PRO A 40 16.07 -0.88 15.25
CA PRO A 40 15.94 -1.86 16.31
C PRO A 40 15.94 -1.20 17.70
N PRO A 41 15.32 -1.81 18.72
CA PRO A 41 15.54 -1.41 20.11
C PRO A 41 17.02 -1.60 20.53
N PRO A 42 17.51 -0.89 21.56
CA PRO A 42 16.77 0.03 22.44
C PRO A 42 16.79 1.50 22.02
N ASP A 43 17.73 1.90 21.17
CA ASP A 43 17.93 3.29 20.73
C ASP A 43 16.94 3.71 19.63
N HIS A 44 16.45 2.75 18.84
CA HIS A 44 15.59 2.98 17.68
C HIS A 44 16.19 3.95 16.66
N ALA A 45 17.53 4.09 16.67
CA ALA A 45 18.24 4.85 15.68
C ALA A 45 18.20 4.10 14.34
N PHE A 46 18.06 4.86 13.25
CA PHE A 46 18.11 4.27 11.92
C PHE A 46 19.50 3.70 11.64
N ASN A 47 19.56 2.40 11.35
CA ASN A 47 20.76 1.69 10.98
C ASN A 47 20.55 0.91 9.66
N PRO A 48 21.09 1.39 8.52
CA PRO A 48 20.90 0.76 7.21
C PRO A 48 21.66 -0.57 7.06
N THR A 49 22.56 -0.89 8.00
CA THR A 49 23.34 -2.13 7.95
C THR A 49 22.59 -3.32 8.51
N VAL A 50 21.54 -3.11 9.31
CA VAL A 50 20.78 -4.17 9.97
C VAL A 50 19.86 -4.85 8.97
N PRO A 51 20.12 -6.13 8.60
CA PRO A 51 19.22 -6.86 7.75
C PRO A 51 18.12 -7.52 8.57
N GLY A 52 16.93 -7.59 8.01
CA GLY A 52 15.76 -8.15 8.65
C GLY A 52 14.48 -7.63 8.04
N LEU A 53 13.38 -8.31 8.39
CA LEU A 53 12.06 -7.97 7.93
C LEU A 53 11.08 -8.16 9.10
N THR A 54 10.33 -7.12 9.45
CA THR A 54 9.22 -7.22 10.39
C THR A 54 7.87 -7.11 9.68
N TRP A 55 6.77 -7.29 10.42
CA TRP A 55 5.44 -7.13 9.84
C TRP A 55 5.18 -5.68 9.41
N VAL A 56 5.80 -4.70 10.07
CA VAL A 56 5.70 -3.28 9.73
C VAL A 56 6.27 -3.02 8.34
N ASP A 57 7.35 -3.73 8.00
CA ASP A 57 8.03 -3.61 6.71
C ASP A 57 7.21 -4.17 5.54
N LEU A 58 6.25 -5.07 5.79
CA LEU A 58 5.36 -5.65 4.77
C LEU A 58 4.19 -4.75 4.37
N VAL A 59 3.84 -3.80 5.23
CA VAL A 59 2.63 -3.00 5.10
C VAL A 59 2.62 -2.19 3.81
N PHE A 60 3.72 -1.47 3.54
CA PHE A 60 3.83 -0.62 2.35
C PHE A 60 3.82 -1.43 1.04
N PRO A 61 4.60 -2.52 0.89
CA PRO A 61 4.51 -3.40 -0.27
C PRO A 61 3.13 -3.99 -0.51
N PHE A 62 2.41 -4.41 0.54
CA PHE A 62 1.05 -4.95 0.38
C PHE A 62 0.10 -3.87 -0.16
N PHE A 63 0.26 -2.63 0.28
CA PHE A 63 -0.51 -1.50 -0.23
C PHE A 63 -0.20 -1.22 -1.71
N LEU A 64 1.08 -1.17 -2.09
CA LEU A 64 1.50 -1.00 -3.49
C LEU A 64 1.04 -2.16 -4.37
N PHE A 65 1.18 -3.40 -3.90
CA PHE A 65 0.71 -4.57 -4.62
C PHE A 65 -0.79 -4.51 -4.90
N ALA A 66 -1.59 -4.12 -3.90
CA ALA A 66 -3.03 -3.92 -4.06
C ALA A 66 -3.36 -2.78 -5.06
N MET A 67 -2.54 -1.72 -5.10
CA MET A 67 -2.66 -0.67 -6.11
C MET A 67 -2.43 -1.22 -7.53
N GLY A 68 -1.37 -2.01 -7.74
CA GLY A 68 -1.09 -2.66 -9.02
C GLY A 68 -2.21 -3.63 -9.43
N ALA A 69 -2.72 -4.43 -8.47
CA ALA A 69 -3.83 -5.35 -8.69
C ALA A 69 -5.16 -4.66 -9.05
N ALA A 70 -5.28 -3.35 -8.82
CA ALA A 70 -6.43 -2.57 -9.26
C ALA A 70 -6.34 -2.09 -10.74
N PHE A 71 -5.18 -2.17 -11.39
CA PHE A 71 -4.99 -1.70 -12.78
C PHE A 71 -5.89 -2.43 -13.78
N PRO A 72 -6.04 -3.77 -13.76
CA PRO A 72 -6.90 -4.46 -14.72
C PRO A 72 -8.38 -4.04 -14.60
N PHE A 73 -8.81 -3.72 -13.38
CA PHE A 73 -10.17 -3.27 -13.11
C PHE A 73 -10.43 -1.82 -13.52
N SER A 74 -9.42 -0.95 -13.37
CA SER A 74 -9.54 0.50 -13.55
C SER A 74 -9.09 0.99 -14.92
N ILE A 75 -8.21 0.25 -15.61
CA ILE A 75 -7.61 0.60 -16.90
C ILE A 75 -8.07 -0.37 -17.99
N LYS A 76 -7.73 -1.66 -17.90
CA LYS A 76 -8.01 -2.65 -18.96
C LYS A 76 -9.49 -2.70 -19.31
N ARG A 77 -10.36 -2.80 -18.30
CA ARG A 77 -11.82 -2.79 -18.49
C ARG A 77 -12.37 -1.52 -19.14
N LYS A 78 -11.74 -0.36 -18.93
CA LYS A 78 -12.17 0.88 -19.56
C LYS A 78 -11.80 0.88 -21.04
N ILE A 79 -10.58 0.44 -21.35
CA ILE A 79 -10.07 0.33 -22.71
C ILE A 79 -10.88 -0.71 -23.51
N GLU A 80 -11.18 -1.87 -22.92
CA GLU A 80 -12.06 -2.90 -23.52
C GLU A 80 -13.50 -2.39 -23.77
N LYS A 81 -13.92 -1.33 -23.09
CA LYS A 81 -15.22 -0.66 -23.29
C LYS A 81 -15.16 0.50 -24.30
N GLY A 82 -14.06 0.65 -25.03
CA GLY A 82 -13.88 1.66 -26.07
C GLY A 82 -13.16 2.94 -25.64
N GLU A 83 -12.60 3.01 -24.43
CA GLU A 83 -11.80 4.15 -24.01
C GLU A 83 -10.40 4.15 -24.66
N THR A 84 -9.93 5.33 -25.08
CA THR A 84 -8.63 5.43 -25.75
C THR A 84 -7.45 5.25 -24.78
N LYS A 85 -6.37 4.65 -25.25
CA LYS A 85 -5.11 4.50 -24.49
C LYS A 85 -4.56 5.86 -24.01
N LYS A 86 -4.61 6.88 -24.87
CA LYS A 86 -4.17 8.25 -24.55
C LYS A 86 -4.92 8.81 -23.34
N LYS A 87 -6.25 8.62 -23.29
CA LYS A 87 -7.06 9.08 -22.17
C LYS A 87 -6.73 8.35 -20.87
N ALA A 88 -6.52 7.03 -20.93
CA ALA A 88 -6.07 6.26 -19.76
C ALA A 88 -4.71 6.73 -19.23
N ILE A 89 -3.75 7.04 -20.11
CA ILE A 89 -2.43 7.59 -19.71
C ILE A 89 -2.60 8.97 -19.07
N LEU A 90 -3.41 9.86 -19.66
CA LEU A 90 -3.67 11.18 -19.11
C LEU A 90 -4.34 11.10 -17.72
N GLU A 91 -5.29 10.19 -17.53
CA GLU A 91 -5.87 9.93 -16.21
C GLU A 91 -4.82 9.41 -15.21
N GLY A 92 -3.91 8.54 -15.64
CA GLY A 92 -2.79 8.06 -14.82
C GLY A 92 -1.86 9.18 -14.36
N PHE A 93 -1.45 10.08 -15.26
CA PHE A 93 -0.59 11.22 -14.92
C PHE A 93 -1.34 12.30 -14.14
N LYS A 94 -2.64 12.50 -14.37
CA LYS A 94 -3.46 13.34 -13.49
C LYS A 94 -3.41 12.84 -12.05
N ARG A 95 -3.54 11.52 -11.85
CA ARG A 95 -3.41 10.89 -10.53
C ARG A 95 -2.02 11.06 -9.93
N TYR A 96 -0.97 10.98 -10.75
CA TYR A 96 0.40 11.27 -10.34
C TYR A 96 0.51 12.68 -9.74
N PHE A 97 0.12 13.72 -10.47
CA PHE A 97 0.22 15.10 -9.97
C PHE A 97 -0.66 15.36 -8.74
N GLN A 98 -1.87 14.79 -8.72
CA GLN A 98 -2.77 14.92 -7.57
C GLN A 98 -2.25 14.24 -6.30
N LEU A 99 -1.62 13.06 -6.43
CA LEU A 99 -0.99 12.38 -5.30
C LEU A 99 0.31 13.07 -4.88
N ALA A 100 1.10 13.61 -5.81
CA ALA A 100 2.29 14.37 -5.49
C ALA A 100 1.94 15.64 -4.70
N PHE A 101 0.91 16.39 -5.14
CA PHE A 101 0.39 17.52 -4.37
C PHE A 101 -0.12 17.07 -3.00
N PHE A 102 -0.88 15.97 -2.93
CA PHE A 102 -1.37 15.42 -1.67
C PHE A 102 -0.22 15.08 -0.71
N ALA A 103 0.89 14.51 -1.21
CA ALA A 103 2.07 14.17 -0.42
C ALA A 103 2.73 15.41 0.20
N ILE A 104 2.89 16.47 -0.59
CA ILE A 104 3.45 17.75 -0.12
C ILE A 104 2.50 18.38 0.90
N PHE A 105 1.20 18.39 0.59
CA PHE A 105 0.17 19.03 1.40
C PHE A 105 0.05 18.44 2.80
N ILE A 106 -0.05 17.11 2.91
CA ILE A 106 -0.20 16.46 4.21
C ILE A 106 1.08 16.53 5.05
N TYR A 107 2.26 16.59 4.42
CA TYR A 107 3.50 16.81 5.14
C TYR A 107 3.51 18.20 5.77
N HIS A 108 3.28 19.25 4.97
CA HIS A 108 3.39 20.63 5.42
C HIS A 108 2.32 21.01 6.45
N LEU A 109 1.10 20.49 6.32
CA LEU A 109 0.01 20.76 7.27
C LEU A 109 -0.13 19.70 8.36
N SER A 110 0.89 18.84 8.51
CA SER A 110 0.98 17.97 9.68
C SER A 110 1.31 18.80 10.92
N PRO A 111 0.74 18.46 12.10
CA PRO A 111 0.98 19.23 13.32
C PRO A 111 2.46 19.37 13.72
N TRP A 112 3.27 18.34 13.46
CA TRP A 112 4.71 18.37 13.75
C TRP A 112 5.50 19.26 12.78
N ALA A 113 5.02 19.47 11.55
CA ALA A 113 5.65 20.42 10.62
C ALA A 113 5.30 21.87 10.98
N LEU A 114 4.11 22.09 11.51
CA LEU A 114 3.56 23.41 11.83
C LEU A 114 4.12 24.03 13.12
N SER A 115 4.41 23.22 14.15
CA SER A 115 4.91 23.72 15.43
C SER A 115 5.64 22.62 16.24
N SER A 116 6.61 23.02 17.05
CA SER A 116 7.34 22.15 17.99
C SER A 116 7.72 22.96 19.24
N PRO A 117 7.12 22.72 20.42
CA PRO A 117 6.06 21.75 20.70
C PRO A 117 4.75 22.12 19.97
N GLN A 118 3.85 21.15 19.82
CA GLN A 118 2.60 21.39 19.09
C GLN A 118 1.62 22.27 19.86
N ASP A 119 1.09 23.30 19.19
CA ASP A 119 0.15 24.26 19.77
C ASP A 119 -1.29 24.14 19.21
N SER A 120 -2.23 24.88 19.81
CA SER A 120 -3.64 24.89 19.39
C SER A 120 -3.82 25.37 17.94
N ARG A 121 -2.93 26.24 17.45
CA ARG A 121 -2.92 26.71 16.06
C ARG A 121 -2.61 25.57 15.10
N ALA A 122 -1.57 24.78 15.36
CA ALA A 122 -1.20 23.64 14.53
C ALA A 122 -2.30 22.58 14.50
N TRP A 123 -2.95 22.31 15.63
CA TRP A 123 -4.11 21.40 15.66
C TRP A 123 -5.29 21.93 14.85
N GLY A 124 -5.62 23.22 14.98
CA GLY A 124 -6.67 23.86 14.20
C GLY A 124 -6.39 23.87 12.69
N LEU A 125 -5.14 24.14 12.31
CA LEU A 125 -4.69 24.10 10.91
C LEU A 125 -4.73 22.69 10.32
N ALA A 126 -4.40 21.66 11.10
CA ALA A 126 -4.51 20.27 10.66
C ALA A 126 -5.97 19.85 10.43
N LEU A 127 -6.89 20.30 11.28
CA LEU A 127 -8.34 20.09 11.06
C LEU A 127 -8.85 20.83 9.83
N LEU A 128 -8.40 22.06 9.61
CA LEU A 128 -8.70 22.81 8.39
C LEU A 128 -8.13 22.08 7.16
N ALA A 129 -6.92 21.55 7.24
CA ALA A 129 -6.31 20.75 6.18
C ALA A 129 -7.16 19.52 5.85
N PHE A 130 -7.63 18.79 6.88
CA PHE A 130 -8.54 17.66 6.71
C PHE A 130 -9.84 18.08 6.01
N ALA A 131 -10.43 19.22 6.39
CA ALA A 131 -11.63 19.74 5.75
C ALA A 131 -11.40 20.14 4.28
N LEU A 132 -10.26 20.76 3.95
CA LEU A 132 -9.89 21.17 2.59
C LEU A 132 -9.68 19.98 1.64
N LEU A 133 -9.33 18.80 2.15
CA LEU A 133 -9.21 17.58 1.34
C LEU A 133 -10.53 17.11 0.73
N PHE A 134 -11.68 17.44 1.35
CA PHE A 134 -12.99 17.10 0.80
C PHE A 134 -13.26 17.78 -0.55
N PRO A 135 -13.28 19.12 -0.67
CA PRO A 135 -13.51 19.76 -1.97
C PRO A 135 -12.44 19.41 -3.00
N MET A 136 -11.19 19.13 -2.60
CA MET A 136 -10.13 18.70 -3.52
C MET A 136 -10.36 17.31 -4.14
N PHE A 137 -10.61 16.29 -3.31
CA PHE A 137 -10.58 14.88 -3.73
C PHE A 137 -11.93 14.19 -3.73
N MET A 138 -12.95 14.74 -3.07
CA MET A 138 -14.30 14.20 -3.12
C MET A 138 -14.99 14.54 -4.45
N ARG A 139 -15.96 13.70 -4.84
CA ARG A 139 -17.00 14.11 -5.78
C ARG A 139 -18.16 14.65 -4.96
N ILE A 140 -18.34 15.97 -4.97
CA ILE A 140 -19.38 16.64 -4.18
C ILE A 140 -20.75 16.07 -4.62
N PRO A 141 -21.55 15.50 -3.69
CA PRO A 141 -22.80 14.81 -4.04
C PRO A 141 -23.97 15.75 -4.38
N ILE A 142 -23.69 17.03 -4.62
CA ILE A 142 -24.67 18.08 -4.94
C ILE A 142 -24.81 18.16 -6.46
N GLN A 143 -26.05 18.28 -6.93
CA GLN A 143 -26.33 18.54 -8.35
C GLN A 143 -25.81 19.94 -8.70
N MET A 144 -24.69 19.99 -9.41
CA MET A 144 -24.08 21.23 -9.88
C MET A 144 -23.61 21.01 -11.33
N PRO A 145 -23.57 22.06 -12.15
CA PRO A 145 -23.02 21.96 -13.49
C PRO A 145 -21.54 21.59 -13.43
N LYS A 146 -21.03 20.91 -14.48
CA LYS A 146 -19.65 20.38 -14.52
C LYS A 146 -18.58 21.46 -14.28
N TRP A 147 -18.82 22.68 -14.76
CA TRP A 147 -17.89 23.80 -14.57
C TRP A 147 -17.76 24.17 -13.09
N ALA A 148 -18.85 24.22 -12.34
CA ALA A 148 -18.84 24.58 -10.93
C ALA A 148 -18.08 23.54 -10.08
N HIS A 149 -18.22 22.25 -10.39
CA HIS A 149 -17.41 21.18 -9.76
C HIS A 149 -15.91 21.38 -9.99
N SER A 150 -15.52 21.75 -11.20
CA SER A 150 -14.11 22.04 -11.52
C SER A 150 -13.63 23.31 -10.82
N THR A 151 -14.44 24.37 -10.77
CA THR A 151 -14.11 25.63 -10.10
C THR A 151 -13.88 25.44 -8.61
N VAL A 152 -14.78 24.72 -7.91
CA VAL A 152 -14.62 24.43 -6.47
C VAL A 152 -13.32 23.68 -6.20
N LYS A 153 -12.98 22.71 -7.05
CA LYS A 153 -11.71 21.99 -6.94
C LYS A 153 -10.50 22.90 -7.11
N ILE A 154 -10.47 23.70 -8.18
CA ILE A 154 -9.36 24.61 -8.46
C ILE A 154 -9.19 25.60 -7.31
N VAL A 155 -10.29 26.20 -6.84
CA VAL A 155 -10.29 27.12 -5.69
C VAL A 155 -9.75 26.43 -4.44
N ALA A 156 -10.16 25.18 -4.16
CA ALA A 156 -9.65 24.43 -3.02
C ALA A 156 -8.13 24.15 -3.12
N PHE A 157 -7.61 23.81 -4.31
CA PHE A 157 -6.16 23.67 -4.52
C PHE A 157 -5.41 24.99 -4.36
N VAL A 158 -5.99 26.11 -4.83
CA VAL A 158 -5.40 27.45 -4.66
C VAL A 158 -5.37 27.84 -3.18
N ILE A 159 -6.48 27.66 -2.45
CA ILE A 159 -6.54 27.90 -1.00
C ILE A 159 -5.51 27.04 -0.27
N ALA A 160 -5.41 25.76 -0.62
CA ALA A 160 -4.44 24.84 -0.03
C ALA A 160 -2.99 25.30 -0.28
N PHE A 161 -2.68 25.79 -1.49
CA PHE A 161 -1.36 26.32 -1.82
C PHE A 161 -1.05 27.61 -1.06
N VAL A 162 -1.99 28.57 -1.04
CA VAL A 162 -1.84 29.82 -0.28
C VAL A 162 -1.66 29.51 1.21
N LEU A 163 -2.42 28.55 1.76
CA LEU A 163 -2.29 28.14 3.14
C LEU A 163 -0.89 27.59 3.44
N MET A 164 -0.35 26.70 2.60
CA MET A 164 1.03 26.24 2.77
C MET A 164 2.05 27.39 2.67
N TYR A 165 1.88 28.28 1.70
CA TYR A 165 2.85 29.37 1.51
C TYR A 165 2.85 30.40 2.64
N THR A 166 1.71 30.64 3.28
CA THR A 166 1.53 31.74 4.25
C THR A 166 1.68 31.32 5.72
N VAL A 167 1.61 30.03 6.01
CA VAL A 167 1.64 29.51 7.38
C VAL A 167 3.06 29.48 7.92
N HIS A 168 3.23 29.90 9.17
CA HIS A 168 4.49 29.73 9.89
C HIS A 168 4.74 28.26 10.25
N TYR A 169 5.93 27.75 9.92
CA TYR A 169 6.36 26.39 10.22
C TYR A 169 7.25 26.33 11.46
N ALA A 170 7.41 25.12 12.03
CA ALA A 170 8.33 24.89 13.13
C ALA A 170 9.78 25.15 12.72
N GLY A 171 10.52 25.86 13.59
CA GLY A 171 11.96 26.10 13.44
C GLY A 171 12.31 27.09 12.31
N ASP A 172 11.51 28.15 12.14
CA ASP A 172 11.67 29.21 11.12
C ASP A 172 11.77 28.70 9.68
N ARG A 173 11.26 27.48 9.44
CA ARG A 173 11.19 26.90 8.10
C ARG A 173 10.20 27.67 7.24
N VAL A 174 10.47 27.67 5.94
CA VAL A 174 9.57 28.17 4.90
C VAL A 174 9.02 27.00 4.09
N PHE A 175 8.00 27.27 3.29
CA PHE A 175 7.47 26.28 2.35
C PHE A 175 8.57 25.79 1.41
N ASP A 176 8.79 24.48 1.35
CA ASP A 176 9.73 23.85 0.43
C ASP A 176 9.13 22.53 -0.11
N PRO A 177 8.86 22.44 -1.43
CA PRO A 177 8.22 21.27 -2.03
C PRO A 177 9.05 19.98 -1.93
N HIS A 178 10.34 20.03 -1.56
CA HIS A 178 11.13 18.82 -1.28
C HIS A 178 10.65 18.06 -0.05
N PHE A 179 9.94 18.72 0.85
CA PHE A 179 9.30 18.08 1.99
C PHE A 179 7.94 17.49 1.59
N ALA A 180 7.94 16.19 1.34
CA ALA A 180 6.75 15.45 0.97
C ALA A 180 6.66 14.13 1.73
N ASP A 181 5.43 13.65 1.95
CA ASP A 181 5.21 12.31 2.44
C ASP A 181 5.74 11.27 1.43
N ILE A 182 6.80 10.56 1.83
CA ILE A 182 7.52 9.63 0.95
C ILE A 182 6.63 8.47 0.47
N ILE A 183 5.73 7.96 1.32
CA ILE A 183 4.83 6.86 1.00
C ILE A 183 3.88 7.31 -0.11
N ILE A 184 3.23 8.47 0.05
CA ILE A 184 2.32 9.02 -0.95
C ILE A 184 3.08 9.40 -2.24
N LEU A 185 4.28 9.98 -2.14
CA LEU A 185 5.07 10.39 -3.30
C LEU A 185 5.48 9.17 -4.15
N ILE A 186 5.90 8.06 -3.54
CA ILE A 186 6.16 6.82 -4.27
C ILE A 186 4.87 6.31 -4.94
N MET A 187 3.73 6.34 -4.23
CA MET A 187 2.46 5.94 -4.83
C MET A 187 2.05 6.82 -6.01
N ALA A 188 2.37 8.11 -5.99
CA ALA A 188 2.17 8.98 -7.14
C ALA A 188 2.90 8.41 -8.36
N HIS A 189 4.21 8.13 -8.24
CA HIS A 189 5.02 7.54 -9.32
C HIS A 189 4.41 6.24 -9.84
N MET A 190 3.99 5.37 -8.92
CA MET A 190 3.35 4.10 -9.28
C MET A 190 2.00 4.29 -9.99
N ALA A 191 1.23 5.32 -9.64
CA ALA A 191 -0.01 5.68 -10.34
C ALA A 191 0.25 6.12 -11.78
N GLY A 192 1.25 6.97 -12.02
CA GLY A 192 1.58 7.49 -13.34
C GLY A 192 2.30 6.46 -14.22
N PHE A 193 3.52 6.10 -13.83
CA PHE A 193 4.39 5.22 -14.61
C PHE A 193 3.92 3.77 -14.62
N GLY A 194 3.32 3.29 -13.53
CA GLY A 194 2.67 1.98 -13.53
C GLY A 194 1.50 1.90 -14.51
N THR A 195 0.68 2.97 -14.61
CA THR A 195 -0.38 3.06 -15.62
C THR A 195 0.21 3.08 -17.03
N LEU A 196 1.26 3.87 -17.27
CA LEU A 196 1.94 3.96 -18.55
C LEU A 196 2.41 2.57 -19.04
N ILE A 197 3.16 1.86 -18.20
CA ILE A 197 3.66 0.51 -18.51
C ILE A 197 2.49 -0.45 -18.73
N TYR A 198 1.48 -0.42 -17.85
CA TYR A 198 0.33 -1.31 -17.96
C TYR A 198 -0.45 -1.10 -19.28
N VAL A 199 -0.70 0.15 -19.69
CA VAL A 199 -1.42 0.47 -20.94
C VAL A 199 -0.71 -0.11 -22.17
N PHE A 200 0.63 -0.09 -22.20
CA PHE A 200 1.40 -0.65 -23.31
C PHE A 200 1.56 -2.18 -23.24
N THR A 201 1.39 -2.78 -22.06
CA THR A 201 1.68 -4.21 -21.82
C THR A 201 0.48 -5.05 -21.39
N MET A 202 -0.73 -4.49 -21.30
CA MET A 202 -1.95 -5.12 -20.76
C MET A 202 -2.40 -6.43 -21.45
N TYR A 203 -1.90 -6.71 -22.64
CA TYR A 203 -2.18 -7.95 -23.39
C TYR A 203 -1.01 -8.93 -23.38
N ASN A 204 0.17 -8.54 -22.90
CA ASN A 204 1.35 -9.39 -22.90
C ASN A 204 2.07 -9.34 -21.54
N LYS A 205 1.79 -10.34 -20.71
CA LYS A 205 2.38 -10.51 -19.36
C LYS A 205 3.91 -10.60 -19.43
N THR A 206 4.46 -11.25 -20.46
CA THR A 206 5.90 -11.44 -20.65
C THR A 206 6.61 -10.12 -20.91
N VAL A 207 6.07 -9.26 -21.78
CA VAL A 207 6.65 -7.92 -22.03
C VAL A 207 6.58 -7.06 -20.76
N ARG A 208 5.50 -7.19 -19.99
CA ARG A 208 5.38 -6.48 -18.71
C ARG A 208 6.48 -6.91 -17.71
N ILE A 209 6.77 -8.21 -17.62
CA ILE A 209 7.88 -8.72 -16.81
C ILE A 209 9.23 -8.28 -17.39
N ALA A 210 9.37 -8.22 -18.72
CA ALA A 210 10.60 -7.78 -19.38
C ALA A 210 11.04 -6.38 -18.93
N VAL A 211 10.11 -5.46 -18.67
CA VAL A 211 10.39 -4.13 -18.13
C VAL A 211 11.16 -4.20 -16.80
N LEU A 212 10.88 -5.19 -15.95
CA LEU A 212 11.58 -5.36 -14.67
C LEU A 212 13.06 -5.69 -14.88
N PHE A 213 13.42 -6.48 -15.90
CA PHE A 213 14.81 -6.81 -16.19
C PHE A 213 15.62 -5.57 -16.62
N PHE A 214 15.02 -4.65 -17.39
CA PHE A 214 15.68 -3.39 -17.73
C PHE A 214 15.90 -2.50 -16.51
N ILE A 215 14.89 -2.37 -15.64
CA ILE A 215 15.03 -1.62 -14.38
C ILE A 215 16.09 -2.28 -13.49
N MET A 216 16.11 -3.61 -13.41
CA MET A 216 17.13 -4.38 -12.70
C MET A 216 18.53 -4.05 -13.22
N ALA A 217 18.73 -4.09 -14.54
CA ALA A 217 20.02 -3.81 -15.16
C ALA A 217 20.49 -2.38 -14.86
N ILE A 218 19.60 -1.40 -14.92
CA ILE A 218 19.91 0.00 -14.57
C ILE A 218 20.33 0.09 -13.10
N GLN A 219 19.55 -0.50 -12.19
CA GLN A 219 19.85 -0.47 -10.75
C GLN A 219 21.18 -1.16 -10.43
N LEU A 220 21.43 -2.36 -10.96
CA LEU A 220 22.65 -3.13 -10.72
C LEU A 220 23.90 -2.39 -11.24
N GLY A 221 23.79 -1.69 -12.36
CA GLY A 221 24.89 -0.89 -12.92
C GLY A 221 25.04 0.51 -12.31
N SER A 222 24.12 0.95 -11.43
CA SER A 222 24.08 2.33 -10.93
C SER A 222 25.26 2.71 -10.03
N GLY A 223 25.95 1.73 -9.45
CA GLY A 223 27.13 1.96 -8.61
C GLY A 223 28.38 2.38 -9.38
N VAL A 224 28.40 2.28 -10.71
CA VAL A 224 29.53 2.69 -11.55
C VAL A 224 29.36 4.15 -11.95
N GLU A 225 30.05 5.06 -11.26
CA GLU A 225 30.04 6.50 -11.59
C GLU A 225 30.44 6.75 -13.05
N GLY A 226 29.79 7.71 -13.70
CA GLY A 226 30.01 8.02 -15.12
C GLY A 226 29.36 7.06 -16.12
N SER A 227 28.78 5.94 -15.67
CA SER A 227 28.03 5.02 -16.55
C SER A 227 26.66 5.56 -16.96
N ILE A 228 26.11 5.07 -18.08
CA ILE A 228 24.73 5.36 -18.49
C ILE A 228 23.71 4.90 -17.44
N ASN A 229 24.00 3.80 -16.74
CA ASN A 229 23.16 3.26 -15.68
C ASN A 229 23.07 4.24 -14.51
N HIS A 230 24.21 4.79 -14.07
CA HIS A 230 24.25 5.82 -13.03
C HIS A 230 23.48 7.07 -13.46
N ALA A 231 23.70 7.56 -14.69
CA ALA A 231 23.01 8.75 -15.22
C ALA A 231 21.49 8.58 -15.28
N ILE A 232 20.99 7.38 -15.66
CA ILE A 232 19.56 7.09 -15.67
C ILE A 232 19.03 6.96 -14.23
N TRP A 233 19.75 6.29 -13.34
CA TRP A 233 19.31 6.05 -11.97
C TRP A 233 19.17 7.34 -11.15
N THR A 234 20.10 8.29 -11.34
CA THR A 234 20.10 9.61 -10.67
C THR A 234 19.28 10.66 -11.42
N PHE A 235 18.65 10.30 -12.53
CA PHE A 235 17.86 11.23 -13.35
C PHE A 235 16.67 11.81 -12.55
N THR A 236 16.74 13.12 -12.32
CA THR A 236 15.83 13.87 -11.44
C THR A 236 15.49 15.25 -12.03
N PRO A 237 14.80 15.33 -13.19
CA PRO A 237 14.47 16.59 -13.88
C PRO A 237 13.77 17.64 -13.02
N ALA A 238 12.99 17.20 -12.03
CA ALA A 238 12.45 18.06 -10.98
C ALA A 238 12.66 17.33 -9.65
N THR A 239 13.72 17.71 -8.92
CA THR A 239 14.22 17.02 -7.72
C THR A 239 13.18 16.81 -6.61
N TRP A 240 12.23 17.73 -6.50
CA TRP A 240 11.10 17.68 -5.55
C TRP A 240 9.95 16.76 -6.01
N LEU A 241 9.84 16.49 -7.31
CA LEU A 241 8.68 15.80 -7.90
C LEU A 241 9.02 14.41 -8.42
N PHE A 242 10.12 14.26 -9.16
CA PHE A 242 10.46 13.04 -9.87
C PHE A 242 11.87 12.56 -9.56
N LYS A 243 11.95 11.29 -9.16
CA LYS A 243 13.20 10.54 -9.04
C LYS A 243 13.08 9.21 -9.76
N PHE A 244 13.95 8.93 -10.72
CA PHE A 244 13.94 7.67 -11.46
C PHE A 244 14.07 6.46 -10.53
N GLU A 245 14.88 6.58 -9.47
CA GLU A 245 15.01 5.56 -8.42
C GLU A 245 13.66 5.04 -7.90
N TYR A 246 12.62 5.87 -7.76
CA TYR A 246 11.31 5.41 -7.28
C TYR A 246 10.64 4.39 -8.21
N LEU A 247 11.09 4.26 -9.46
CA LEU A 247 10.62 3.22 -10.38
C LEU A 247 11.03 1.81 -9.96
N LYS A 248 11.98 1.65 -9.02
CA LYS A 248 12.29 0.36 -8.40
C LYS A 248 11.08 -0.31 -7.74
N TYR A 249 10.10 0.46 -7.27
CA TYR A 249 8.87 -0.11 -6.71
C TYR A 249 7.94 -0.76 -7.77
N LEU A 250 8.27 -0.67 -9.06
CA LEU A 250 7.61 -1.46 -10.11
C LEU A 250 7.80 -2.96 -9.91
N PHE A 251 8.85 -3.41 -9.21
CA PHE A 251 9.01 -4.80 -8.76
C PHE A 251 7.87 -5.29 -7.86
N ILE A 252 7.05 -4.40 -7.30
CA ILE A 252 5.84 -4.73 -6.53
C ILE A 252 4.56 -4.48 -7.34
N ILE A 253 4.51 -3.38 -8.10
CA ILE A 253 3.32 -3.01 -8.91
C ILE A 253 3.05 -3.99 -10.05
N ILE A 254 4.09 -4.40 -10.78
CA ILE A 254 3.92 -5.30 -11.92
C ILE A 254 3.38 -6.67 -11.49
N PRO A 255 3.94 -7.32 -10.44
CA PRO A 255 3.36 -8.54 -9.90
C PRO A 255 1.93 -8.35 -9.38
N GLY A 256 1.66 -7.23 -8.71
CA GLY A 256 0.29 -6.84 -8.34
C GLY A 256 -0.65 -6.81 -9.53
N SER A 257 -0.24 -6.18 -10.65
CA SER A 257 -1.06 -6.10 -11.86
C SER A 257 -1.35 -7.46 -12.50
N ILE A 258 -0.42 -8.43 -12.41
CA ILE A 258 -0.63 -9.82 -12.81
C ILE A 258 -1.68 -10.48 -11.90
N ALA A 259 -1.57 -10.27 -10.58
CA ALA A 259 -2.54 -10.78 -9.60
C ALA A 259 -3.96 -10.24 -9.87
N GLY A 260 -4.05 -8.96 -10.22
CA GLY A 260 -5.30 -8.31 -10.62
C GLY A 260 -5.91 -8.93 -11.87
N GLU A 261 -5.10 -9.39 -12.82
CA GLU A 261 -5.59 -10.06 -14.03
C GLU A 261 -6.18 -11.42 -13.69
N TYR A 262 -5.53 -12.20 -12.81
CA TYR A 262 -6.10 -13.46 -12.34
C TYR A 262 -7.45 -13.26 -11.63
N LEU A 263 -7.59 -12.22 -10.79
CA LEU A 263 -8.86 -11.89 -10.17
C LEU A 263 -9.93 -11.50 -11.21
N LEU A 264 -9.54 -10.68 -12.19
CA LEU A 264 -10.43 -10.21 -13.24
C LEU A 264 -10.94 -11.37 -14.11
N GLU A 265 -10.02 -12.23 -14.56
CA GLU A 265 -10.31 -13.46 -15.31
C GLU A 265 -11.29 -14.34 -14.53
N ASN A 266 -11.03 -14.61 -13.25
CA ASN A 266 -11.93 -15.42 -12.42
C ASN A 266 -13.32 -14.79 -12.21
N ILE A 267 -13.42 -13.45 -12.11
CA ILE A 267 -14.73 -12.77 -12.04
C ILE A 267 -15.49 -12.89 -13.38
N GLN A 268 -14.80 -12.87 -14.51
CA GLN A 268 -15.41 -13.02 -15.84
C GLN A 268 -15.88 -14.46 -16.07
N THR A 269 -15.04 -15.46 -15.80
CA THR A 269 -15.38 -16.88 -15.93
C THR A 269 -16.58 -17.26 -15.07
N ARG A 270 -16.62 -16.82 -13.81
CA ARG A 270 -17.77 -17.08 -12.91
C ARG A 270 -19.09 -16.48 -13.38
N LYS A 271 -19.05 -15.42 -14.18
CA LYS A 271 -20.27 -14.85 -14.77
C LYS A 271 -20.78 -15.67 -15.95
N GLN A 272 -19.88 -16.33 -16.67
CA GLN A 272 -20.20 -17.14 -17.85
C GLN A 272 -20.67 -18.54 -17.44
N ASP A 273 -20.00 -19.20 -16.49
CA ASP A 273 -20.23 -20.61 -16.17
C ASP A 273 -21.45 -20.87 -15.26
N GLY A 274 -22.12 -19.83 -14.77
CA GLY A 274 -23.13 -19.99 -13.71
C GLY A 274 -22.50 -20.46 -12.39
N ASN A 275 -23.25 -20.36 -11.30
CA ASN A 275 -22.73 -20.55 -9.94
C ASN A 275 -22.57 -22.05 -9.60
N VAL A 276 -21.67 -22.76 -10.28
CA VAL A 276 -21.48 -24.21 -10.11
C VAL A 276 -20.85 -24.55 -8.74
N ASN A 277 -21.67 -25.19 -7.89
CA ASN A 277 -21.37 -25.94 -6.66
C ASN A 277 -20.06 -25.65 -5.89
N CYS A 278 -20.11 -24.67 -4.97
CA CYS A 278 -19.07 -24.34 -3.97
C CYS A 278 -18.77 -25.42 -2.91
N ILE A 279 -19.49 -26.56 -2.86
CA ILE A 279 -19.34 -27.51 -1.72
C ILE A 279 -18.04 -28.32 -1.81
N LYS A 280 -17.51 -28.55 -3.03
CA LYS A 280 -16.36 -29.46 -3.26
C LYS A 280 -14.99 -28.89 -2.86
N ASP A 281 -14.90 -27.61 -2.50
CA ASP A 281 -13.60 -26.92 -2.34
C ASP A 281 -13.28 -26.52 -0.89
N LYS A 282 -14.15 -26.82 0.09
CA LYS A 282 -13.97 -26.40 1.50
C LYS A 282 -12.67 -26.90 2.14
N ALA A 283 -12.33 -28.18 1.98
CA ALA A 283 -11.11 -28.73 2.57
C ALA A 283 -9.86 -28.07 1.96
N THR A 284 -9.87 -27.89 0.63
CA THR A 284 -8.82 -27.21 -0.13
C THR A 284 -8.66 -25.75 0.34
N SER A 285 -9.76 -25.02 0.54
CA SER A 285 -9.70 -23.63 1.00
C SER A 285 -9.15 -23.48 2.42
N TYR A 286 -9.53 -24.35 3.37
CA TYR A 286 -8.96 -24.33 4.73
C TYR A 286 -7.47 -24.63 4.71
N LEU A 287 -7.04 -25.64 3.95
CA LEU A 287 -5.62 -26.00 3.86
C LEU A 287 -4.79 -24.88 3.22
N LEU A 288 -5.31 -24.22 2.18
CA LEU A 288 -4.65 -23.06 1.58
C LEU A 288 -4.62 -21.83 2.48
N LEU A 289 -5.64 -21.62 3.33
CA LEU A 289 -5.59 -20.58 4.35
C LEU A 289 -4.43 -20.81 5.33
N VAL A 290 -4.31 -22.04 5.84
CA VAL A 290 -3.25 -22.42 6.77
C VAL A 290 -1.87 -22.30 6.11
N ILE A 291 -1.70 -22.85 4.90
CA ILE A 291 -0.44 -22.78 4.16
C ILE A 291 -0.07 -21.32 3.83
N GLY A 292 -1.02 -20.52 3.36
CA GLY A 292 -0.80 -19.11 3.05
C GLY A 292 -0.39 -18.29 4.28
N LEU A 293 -1.04 -18.52 5.43
CA LEU A 293 -0.69 -17.87 6.69
C LEU A 293 0.68 -18.34 7.19
N ALA A 294 0.98 -19.63 7.07
CA ALA A 294 2.28 -20.19 7.44
C ALA A 294 3.41 -19.54 6.63
N HIS A 295 3.24 -19.32 5.32
CA HIS A 295 4.24 -18.61 4.52
C HIS A 295 4.56 -17.20 5.06
N ILE A 296 3.53 -16.43 5.43
CA ILE A 296 3.73 -15.08 5.99
C ILE A 296 4.47 -15.16 7.33
N LEU A 297 4.00 -16.01 8.25
CA LEU A 297 4.56 -16.12 9.60
C LEU A 297 5.99 -16.68 9.59
N VAL A 298 6.27 -17.70 8.78
CA VAL A 298 7.60 -18.31 8.65
C VAL A 298 8.59 -17.29 8.12
N ASN A 299 8.24 -16.52 7.09
CA ASN A 299 9.13 -15.49 6.56
C ASN A 299 9.38 -14.38 7.58
N LEU A 300 8.35 -13.90 8.28
CA LEU A 300 8.53 -12.90 9.33
C LEU A 300 9.44 -13.40 10.45
N CYS A 301 9.22 -14.63 10.93
CA CYS A 301 10.03 -15.22 11.99
C CYS A 301 11.47 -15.47 11.54
N CYS A 302 11.67 -16.15 10.41
CA CYS A 302 13.01 -16.56 9.98
C CYS A 302 13.84 -15.38 9.50
N LEU A 303 13.26 -14.42 8.77
CA LEU A 303 14.03 -13.26 8.27
C LEU A 303 14.39 -12.29 9.38
N TYR A 304 13.52 -12.11 10.38
CA TYR A 304 13.85 -11.37 11.60
C TYR A 304 15.01 -12.01 12.37
N ASN A 305 15.01 -13.34 12.50
CA ASN A 305 16.05 -14.08 13.23
C ASN A 305 17.26 -14.49 12.37
N ARG A 306 17.35 -14.03 11.10
CA ARG A 306 18.45 -14.37 10.16
C ARG A 306 18.56 -15.86 9.80
N TRP A 307 17.50 -16.66 9.96
CA TRP A 307 17.47 -18.09 9.67
C TRP A 307 17.14 -18.41 8.21
N LEU A 308 17.95 -17.91 7.27
CA LEU A 308 17.67 -18.00 5.84
C LEU A 308 17.55 -19.44 5.32
N ALA A 309 18.47 -20.32 5.68
CA ALA A 309 18.48 -21.71 5.21
C ALA A 309 17.19 -22.45 5.65
N MET A 310 16.83 -22.30 6.93
CA MET A 310 15.57 -22.84 7.46
C MET A 310 14.36 -22.23 6.75
N ASN A 311 14.39 -20.93 6.47
CA ASN A 311 13.32 -20.25 5.75
C ASN A 311 13.09 -20.86 4.36
N ILE A 312 14.15 -21.09 3.58
CA ILE A 312 14.08 -21.67 2.24
C ILE A 312 13.50 -23.09 2.30
N VAL A 313 13.98 -23.92 3.22
CA VAL A 313 13.53 -25.31 3.38
C VAL A 313 12.04 -25.35 3.74
N ILE A 314 11.62 -24.62 4.79
CA ILE A 314 10.22 -24.63 5.24
C ILE A 314 9.29 -24.09 4.14
N ASN A 315 9.65 -22.98 3.48
CA ASN A 315 8.83 -22.46 2.39
C ASN A 315 8.76 -23.43 1.22
N SER A 316 9.85 -24.11 0.86
CA SER A 316 9.85 -25.09 -0.24
C SER A 316 8.93 -26.27 0.07
N LEU A 317 8.94 -26.78 1.31
CA LEU A 317 8.06 -27.86 1.76
C LEU A 317 6.58 -27.41 1.75
N LEU A 318 6.28 -26.21 2.25
CA LEU A 318 4.94 -25.64 2.22
C LEU A 318 4.43 -25.41 0.79
N LEU A 319 5.30 -24.93 -0.12
CA LEU A 319 4.97 -24.76 -1.54
C LEU A 319 4.69 -26.10 -2.22
N PHE A 320 5.51 -27.12 -1.94
CA PHE A 320 5.29 -28.48 -2.44
C PHE A 320 3.94 -29.02 -1.96
N ALA A 321 3.65 -28.94 -0.65
CA ALA A 321 2.38 -29.36 -0.08
C ALA A 321 1.18 -28.63 -0.74
N GLY A 322 1.24 -27.29 -0.86
CA GLY A 322 0.19 -26.51 -1.50
C GLY A 322 0.00 -26.85 -2.98
N TYR A 323 1.07 -27.17 -3.71
CA TYR A 323 1.00 -27.60 -5.10
C TYR A 323 0.22 -28.91 -5.25
N PHE A 324 0.45 -29.92 -4.38
CA PHE A 324 -0.33 -31.16 -4.41
C PHE A 324 -1.81 -30.94 -4.13
N VAL A 325 -2.12 -30.05 -3.19
CA VAL A 325 -3.49 -29.68 -2.83
C VAL A 325 -4.24 -29.04 -4.01
N LEU A 326 -3.52 -28.27 -4.83
CA LEU A 326 -4.04 -27.56 -6.00
C LEU A 326 -4.01 -28.39 -7.30
N ARG A 327 -3.45 -29.60 -7.29
CA ARG A 327 -3.22 -30.40 -8.51
C ARG A 327 -4.51 -31.00 -9.12
N LYS A 328 -5.55 -31.26 -8.33
CA LYS A 328 -6.62 -32.21 -8.69
C LYS A 328 -8.03 -31.64 -8.92
N LYS A 329 -8.22 -30.36 -9.24
CA LYS A 329 -9.58 -29.79 -9.36
C LYS A 329 -9.68 -28.59 -10.31
N ASP A 330 -10.75 -28.57 -11.12
CA ASP A 330 -11.05 -27.52 -12.10
C ASP A 330 -12.26 -26.67 -11.71
N SER A 331 -12.16 -25.94 -10.59
CA SER A 331 -13.09 -24.84 -10.29
C SER A 331 -12.44 -23.49 -10.59
N GLY A 332 -13.24 -22.47 -10.93
CA GLY A 332 -12.73 -21.12 -11.19
C GLY A 332 -11.93 -20.54 -10.01
N PHE A 333 -12.36 -20.83 -8.78
CA PHE A 333 -11.62 -20.46 -7.56
C PHE A 333 -10.30 -21.19 -7.42
N ILE A 334 -10.26 -22.49 -7.69
CA ILE A 334 -9.01 -23.26 -7.61
C ILE A 334 -8.01 -22.80 -8.66
N ARG A 335 -8.47 -22.46 -9.88
CA ARG A 335 -7.62 -21.84 -10.90
C ARG A 335 -7.03 -20.50 -10.42
N LEU A 336 -7.85 -19.64 -9.81
CA LEU A 336 -7.39 -18.39 -9.22
C LEU A 336 -6.32 -18.65 -8.14
N TRP A 337 -6.63 -19.51 -7.18
CA TRP A 337 -5.72 -19.80 -6.06
C TRP A 337 -4.42 -20.43 -6.55
N LYS A 338 -4.48 -21.34 -7.52
CA LYS A 338 -3.31 -21.93 -8.17
C LYS A 338 -2.41 -20.87 -8.81
N ASN A 339 -3.00 -19.95 -9.59
CA ASN A 339 -2.24 -18.90 -10.25
C ASN A 339 -1.61 -17.92 -9.25
N LEU A 340 -2.34 -17.51 -8.20
CA LEU A 340 -1.81 -16.67 -7.14
C LEU A 340 -0.70 -17.39 -6.34
N PHE A 341 -0.91 -18.66 -6.00
CA PHE A 341 0.01 -19.46 -5.21
C PHE A 341 1.33 -19.73 -5.94
N ILE A 342 1.27 -20.12 -7.22
CA ILE A 342 2.47 -20.39 -8.04
C ILE A 342 3.26 -19.09 -8.27
N ALA A 343 2.59 -18.01 -8.66
CA ALA A 343 3.26 -16.73 -8.87
C ALA A 343 3.87 -16.17 -7.56
N GLY A 344 3.12 -16.26 -6.45
CA GLY A 344 3.58 -15.84 -5.14
C GLY A 344 4.76 -16.67 -4.64
N GLY A 345 4.67 -18.00 -4.78
CA GLY A 345 5.73 -18.93 -4.39
C GLY A 345 7.02 -18.71 -5.18
N PHE A 346 6.91 -18.52 -6.49
CA PHE A 346 8.06 -18.20 -7.34
C PHE A 346 8.77 -16.92 -6.89
N MET A 347 8.02 -15.81 -6.71
CA MET A 347 8.60 -14.53 -6.28
C MET A 347 9.23 -14.61 -4.90
N MET A 348 8.57 -15.31 -3.97
CA MET A 348 9.08 -15.49 -2.61
C MET A 348 10.39 -16.26 -2.60
N ILE A 349 10.45 -17.43 -3.25
CA ILE A 349 11.68 -18.24 -3.32
C ILE A 349 12.79 -17.48 -4.04
N LEU A 350 12.50 -16.85 -5.17
CA LEU A 350 13.46 -16.03 -5.90
C LEU A 350 14.03 -14.93 -4.99
N GLY A 351 13.16 -14.21 -4.27
CA GLY A 351 13.57 -13.17 -3.32
C GLY A 351 14.43 -13.68 -2.17
N LEU A 352 14.18 -14.90 -1.66
CA LEU A 352 15.03 -15.53 -0.65
C LEU A 352 16.42 -15.88 -1.20
N PHE A 353 16.55 -16.25 -2.47
CA PHE A 353 17.86 -16.44 -3.10
C PHE A 353 18.59 -15.12 -3.38
N PHE A 354 17.86 -14.02 -3.60
CA PHE A 354 18.44 -12.67 -3.71
C PHE A 354 18.89 -12.09 -2.36
N GLU A 355 18.56 -12.72 -1.23
CA GLU A 355 18.84 -12.17 0.11
C GLU A 355 20.33 -11.92 0.34
N ALA A 356 21.19 -12.84 -0.07
CA ALA A 356 22.64 -12.73 0.09
C ALA A 356 23.27 -11.62 -0.76
N TYR A 357 22.66 -11.25 -1.88
CA TYR A 357 23.25 -10.35 -2.88
C TYR A 357 23.53 -8.94 -2.32
N GLU A 358 22.63 -8.38 -1.52
CA GLU A 358 22.74 -7.02 -0.96
C GLU A 358 23.04 -7.03 0.54
N GLY A 359 23.65 -8.10 1.07
CA GLY A 359 23.95 -8.22 2.50
C GLY A 359 22.70 -8.28 3.36
N GLY A 360 21.66 -8.95 2.85
CA GLY A 360 20.43 -9.28 3.53
C GLY A 360 19.20 -8.48 3.12
N ILE A 361 18.01 -8.99 3.47
CA ILE A 361 16.74 -8.31 3.20
C ILE A 361 16.64 -7.02 4.02
N LYS A 362 16.40 -5.88 3.36
CA LYS A 362 16.28 -4.56 4.00
C LYS A 362 15.20 -3.73 3.31
N LYS A 363 14.45 -2.97 4.11
CA LYS A 363 13.49 -1.99 3.60
C LYS A 363 14.20 -0.70 3.20
N ASP A 364 15.16 -0.22 3.99
CA ASP A 364 15.85 1.06 3.75
C ASP A 364 17.36 0.92 4.04
N PRO A 365 18.24 0.90 3.02
CA PRO A 365 17.92 0.90 1.60
C PRO A 365 17.19 -0.38 1.18
N THR A 366 16.23 -0.22 0.28
CA THR A 366 15.40 -1.29 -0.29
C THR A 366 16.22 -2.27 -1.13
N THR A 367 16.17 -3.56 -0.81
CA THR A 367 16.86 -4.63 -1.56
C THR A 367 15.95 -5.37 -2.55
N PHE A 368 16.53 -6.07 -3.52
CA PHE A 368 15.80 -6.96 -4.44
C PHE A 368 15.05 -8.06 -3.71
N SER A 369 15.68 -8.62 -2.67
CA SER A 369 15.04 -9.58 -1.78
C SER A 369 13.77 -8.99 -1.16
N TYR A 370 13.81 -7.73 -0.72
CA TYR A 370 12.65 -7.05 -0.14
C TYR A 370 11.49 -6.93 -1.12
N TYR A 371 11.72 -6.49 -2.37
CA TYR A 371 10.63 -6.39 -3.35
C TYR A 371 10.00 -7.74 -3.68
N LEU A 372 10.84 -8.76 -3.90
CA LEU A 372 10.41 -10.07 -4.38
C LEU A 372 9.71 -10.88 -3.28
N VAL A 373 10.29 -10.94 -2.06
CA VAL A 373 9.67 -11.62 -0.92
C VAL A 373 8.35 -10.95 -0.54
N SER A 374 8.33 -9.62 -0.43
CA SER A 374 7.10 -8.90 -0.06
C SER A 374 6.00 -9.03 -1.12
N SER A 375 6.35 -9.04 -2.41
CA SER A 375 5.39 -9.34 -3.50
C SER A 375 4.86 -10.76 -3.42
N GLY A 376 5.73 -11.74 -3.14
CA GLY A 376 5.34 -13.14 -2.96
C GLY A 376 4.36 -13.33 -1.80
N LEU A 377 4.64 -12.68 -0.67
CA LEU A 377 3.74 -12.67 0.50
C LEU A 377 2.43 -11.92 0.22
N ALA A 378 2.45 -10.87 -0.60
CA ALA A 378 1.24 -10.14 -1.00
C ALA A 378 0.31 -11.01 -1.87
N PHE A 379 0.86 -11.87 -2.75
CA PHE A 379 0.07 -12.90 -3.45
C PHE A 379 -0.58 -13.88 -2.48
N MET A 380 0.14 -14.35 -1.45
CA MET A 380 -0.40 -15.24 -0.43
C MET A 380 -1.52 -14.55 0.38
N ALA A 381 -1.31 -13.29 0.76
CA ALA A 381 -2.32 -12.48 1.44
C ALA A 381 -3.57 -12.27 0.56
N LEU A 382 -3.39 -11.99 -0.74
CA LEU A 382 -4.51 -11.86 -1.67
C LEU A 382 -5.28 -13.18 -1.84
N MET A 383 -4.57 -14.32 -1.90
CA MET A 383 -5.19 -15.64 -1.91
C MET A 383 -6.04 -15.85 -0.65
N ILE A 384 -5.51 -15.56 0.54
CA ILE A 384 -6.23 -15.62 1.82
C ILE A 384 -7.50 -14.75 1.77
N PHE A 385 -7.39 -13.49 1.37
CA PHE A 385 -8.55 -12.61 1.28
C PHE A 385 -9.56 -13.05 0.22
N SER A 386 -9.11 -13.68 -0.88
CA SER A 386 -10.02 -14.26 -1.88
C SER A 386 -10.82 -15.44 -1.31
N ILE A 387 -10.20 -16.26 -0.45
CA ILE A 387 -10.88 -17.35 0.24
C ILE A 387 -11.91 -16.78 1.23
N ILE A 388 -11.51 -15.84 2.08
CA ILE A 388 -12.38 -15.28 3.13
C ILE A 388 -13.52 -14.43 2.54
N CYS A 389 -13.20 -13.49 1.66
CA CYS A 389 -14.15 -12.50 1.17
C CYS A 389 -14.97 -13.01 -0.02
N ASP A 390 -14.33 -13.65 -1.00
CA ASP A 390 -15.02 -13.99 -2.24
C ASP A 390 -15.62 -15.41 -2.21
N TYR A 391 -14.95 -16.39 -1.59
CA TYR A 391 -15.43 -17.77 -1.50
C TYR A 391 -16.38 -18.02 -0.31
N TYR A 392 -15.95 -17.73 0.92
CA TYR A 392 -16.81 -17.87 2.11
C TYR A 392 -17.82 -16.73 2.28
N LYS A 393 -17.69 -15.65 1.50
CA LYS A 393 -18.61 -14.50 1.53
C LYS A 393 -18.74 -13.88 2.93
N CYS A 394 -17.66 -13.84 3.70
CA CYS A 394 -17.61 -13.27 5.05
C CYS A 394 -17.69 -11.73 5.06
N TYR A 395 -18.56 -11.13 4.24
CA TYR A 395 -18.64 -9.68 3.99
C TYR A 395 -18.90 -8.87 5.25
N ARG A 396 -19.70 -9.38 6.19
CA ARG A 396 -19.98 -8.66 7.45
C ARG A 396 -18.74 -8.56 8.32
N SER A 397 -18.01 -9.66 8.47
CA SER A 397 -16.79 -9.71 9.28
C SER A 397 -15.63 -8.96 8.65
N THR A 398 -15.51 -8.95 7.31
CA THR A 398 -14.45 -8.21 6.61
C THR A 398 -14.85 -6.80 6.18
N SER A 399 -16.05 -6.35 6.55
CA SER A 399 -16.59 -5.05 6.14
C SER A 399 -15.67 -3.90 6.54
N PHE A 400 -15.09 -3.95 7.73
CA PHE A 400 -14.18 -2.91 8.20
C PHE A 400 -12.92 -2.79 7.33
N LEU A 401 -12.33 -3.91 6.90
CA LEU A 401 -11.22 -3.94 5.95
C LEU A 401 -11.66 -3.41 4.59
N VAL A 402 -12.74 -3.98 4.04
CA VAL A 402 -13.24 -3.63 2.72
C VAL A 402 -13.54 -2.14 2.65
N MET A 403 -14.34 -1.60 3.59
CA MET A 403 -14.76 -0.21 3.64
C MET A 403 -13.57 0.75 3.75
N THR A 404 -12.63 0.46 4.64
CA THR A 404 -11.41 1.25 4.78
C THR A 404 -10.59 1.22 3.50
N GLY A 405 -10.45 0.04 2.88
CA GLY A 405 -9.79 -0.12 1.59
C GLY A 405 -10.48 0.61 0.43
N GLN A 406 -11.79 0.92 0.52
CA GLN A 406 -12.47 1.71 -0.51
C GLN A 406 -12.10 3.19 -0.47
N ASN A 407 -11.61 3.67 0.69
CA ASN A 407 -11.31 5.06 0.94
C ASN A 407 -9.95 5.22 1.66
N PRO A 408 -8.86 4.72 1.04
CA PRO A 408 -7.57 4.62 1.71
C PRO A 408 -6.94 5.97 2.02
N MET A 409 -7.24 7.02 1.23
CA MET A 409 -6.72 8.36 1.50
C MET A 409 -7.26 8.94 2.81
N ILE A 410 -8.57 8.77 3.09
CA ILE A 410 -9.14 9.19 4.38
C ILE A 410 -8.51 8.38 5.51
N ALA A 411 -8.41 7.06 5.36
CA ALA A 411 -7.80 6.20 6.38
C ALA A 411 -6.37 6.60 6.72
N TYR A 412 -5.56 6.98 5.71
CA TYR A 412 -4.18 7.41 5.87
C TYR A 412 -4.06 8.67 6.74
N VAL A 413 -4.90 9.67 6.49
CA VAL A 413 -4.78 10.98 7.16
C VAL A 413 -5.66 11.12 8.39
N ALA A 414 -6.63 10.21 8.61
CA ALA A 414 -7.60 10.32 9.68
C ALA A 414 -6.93 10.46 11.05
N THR A 415 -5.86 9.71 11.31
CA THR A 415 -5.15 9.84 12.59
C THR A 415 -4.40 11.16 12.70
N GLY A 416 -3.58 11.51 11.70
CA GLY A 416 -2.68 12.67 11.77
C GLY A 416 -3.36 14.03 11.64
N LEU A 417 -4.45 14.12 10.86
CA LEU A 417 -5.13 15.38 10.56
C LEU A 417 -6.51 15.53 11.22
N LEU A 418 -7.05 14.48 11.84
CA LEU A 418 -8.35 14.54 12.53
C LEU A 418 -8.27 14.02 13.97
N THR A 419 -8.01 12.72 14.17
CA THR A 419 -8.03 12.10 15.50
C THR A 419 -7.02 12.74 16.46
N GLY A 420 -5.75 12.85 16.07
CA GLY A 420 -4.70 13.47 16.87
C GLY A 420 -5.03 14.91 17.26
N PRO A 421 -5.35 15.80 16.30
CA PRO A 421 -5.76 17.17 16.58
C PRO A 421 -6.98 17.27 17.50
N VAL A 422 -8.05 16.49 17.27
CA VAL A 422 -9.26 16.50 18.13
C VAL A 422 -8.91 16.06 19.56
N LEU A 423 -8.18 14.96 19.72
CA LEU A 423 -7.82 14.45 21.06
C LEU A 423 -6.93 15.41 21.84
N ASN A 424 -6.03 16.14 21.17
CA ASN A 424 -5.18 17.15 21.81
C ASN A 424 -5.98 18.40 22.20
N LEU A 425 -6.85 18.91 21.32
CA LEU A 425 -7.71 20.07 21.62
C LEU A 425 -8.71 19.80 22.75
N LEU A 426 -9.18 18.56 22.88
CA LEU A 426 -10.05 18.14 23.99
C LEU A 426 -9.28 17.84 25.29
N GLY A 427 -7.95 17.90 25.29
CA GLY A 427 -7.13 17.56 26.46
C GLY A 427 -7.15 16.07 26.83
N ILE A 428 -7.53 15.18 25.91
CA ILE A 428 -7.62 13.74 26.13
C ILE A 428 -6.25 13.08 25.92
N MET A 429 -5.43 13.58 24.99
CA MET A 429 -4.13 12.98 24.65
C MET A 429 -3.18 12.82 25.85
N PRO A 430 -3.09 13.76 26.82
CA PRO A 430 -2.28 13.56 28.03
C PRO A 430 -2.65 12.30 28.84
N LEU A 431 -3.91 11.86 28.80
CA LEU A 431 -4.35 10.63 29.48
C LEU A 431 -3.74 9.36 28.84
N PHE A 432 -3.26 9.45 27.61
CA PHE A 432 -2.61 8.32 26.94
C PHE A 432 -1.23 7.98 27.50
N SER A 433 -0.65 8.84 28.35
CA SER A 433 0.59 8.54 29.09
C SER A 433 0.51 7.24 29.90
N VAL A 434 -0.68 6.82 30.34
CA VAL A 434 -0.88 5.52 31.01
C VAL A 434 -0.51 4.34 30.10
N PHE A 435 -0.70 4.49 28.78
CA PHE A 435 -0.42 3.42 27.83
C PHE A 435 1.08 3.17 27.61
N SER A 436 1.97 4.10 27.97
CA SER A 436 3.42 3.89 27.85
C SER A 436 4.03 3.10 29.02
N THR A 437 3.21 2.60 29.95
CA THR A 437 3.69 1.89 31.15
C THR A 437 4.02 0.42 30.92
N SER A 438 3.40 -0.22 29.92
CA SER A 438 3.67 -1.63 29.60
C SER A 438 3.53 -1.90 28.11
N PRO A 439 4.25 -2.90 27.55
CA PRO A 439 4.16 -3.23 26.12
C PRO A 439 2.72 -3.50 25.66
N TRP A 440 1.93 -4.22 26.46
CA TRP A 440 0.54 -4.52 26.15
C TRP A 440 -0.34 -3.28 26.07
N LEU A 441 -0.17 -2.34 27.00
CA LEU A 441 -0.89 -1.08 26.97
C LEU A 441 -0.43 -0.19 25.81
N GLY A 442 0.86 -0.20 25.48
CA GLY A 442 1.40 0.54 24.33
C GLY A 442 0.83 0.06 22.99
N PHE A 443 0.63 -1.26 22.87
CA PHE A 443 -0.07 -1.84 21.73
C PHE A 443 -1.56 -1.47 21.74
N LEU A 444 -2.21 -1.52 22.90
CA LEU A 444 -3.62 -1.17 23.06
C LEU A 444 -3.91 0.29 22.63
N GLN A 445 -3.03 1.25 22.95
CA GLN A 445 -3.12 2.61 22.43
C GLN A 445 -3.20 2.63 20.89
N GLY A 446 -2.30 1.92 20.22
CA GLY A 446 -2.30 1.82 18.76
C GLY A 446 -3.60 1.24 18.22
N VAL A 447 -4.12 0.19 18.88
CA VAL A 447 -5.41 -0.42 18.52
C VAL A 447 -6.57 0.57 18.67
N ILE A 448 -6.61 1.35 19.76
CA ILE A 448 -7.64 2.36 20.01
C ILE A 448 -7.60 3.44 18.92
N LEU A 449 -6.43 4.05 18.68
CA LEU A 449 -6.28 5.13 17.70
C LEU A 449 -6.57 4.66 16.27
N THR A 450 -6.11 3.46 15.92
CA THR A 450 -6.41 2.82 14.62
C THR A 450 -7.90 2.53 14.48
N SER A 451 -8.57 2.08 15.55
CA SER A 451 -10.01 1.82 15.53
C SER A 451 -10.80 3.10 15.31
N ILE A 452 -10.40 4.23 15.91
CA ILE A 452 -11.03 5.53 15.67
C ILE A 452 -10.87 5.93 14.19
N ALA A 453 -9.66 5.84 13.63
CA ALA A 453 -9.40 6.13 12.22
C ALA A 453 -10.22 5.21 11.28
N MET A 454 -10.33 3.94 11.63
CA MET A 454 -11.16 2.96 10.92
C MET A 454 -12.64 3.35 10.97
N PHE A 455 -13.20 3.68 12.13
CA PHE A 455 -14.61 4.07 12.26
C PHE A 455 -14.93 5.37 11.51
N ILE A 456 -14.04 6.36 11.55
CA ILE A 456 -14.13 7.59 10.75
C ILE A 456 -14.19 7.24 9.26
N THR A 457 -13.27 6.40 8.78
CA THR A 457 -13.23 6.00 7.37
C THR A 457 -14.47 5.23 6.96
N MET A 458 -14.94 4.33 7.82
CA MET A 458 -16.17 3.57 7.62
C MET A 458 -17.38 4.50 7.55
N PHE A 459 -17.47 5.50 8.43
CA PHE A 459 -18.54 6.50 8.41
C PHE A 459 -18.60 7.21 7.05
N PHE A 460 -17.48 7.79 6.59
CA PHE A 460 -17.41 8.46 5.28
C PHE A 460 -17.73 7.51 4.12
N THR A 461 -17.32 6.25 4.22
CA THR A 461 -17.63 5.24 3.22
C THR A 461 -19.12 4.87 3.19
N ARG A 462 -19.82 4.82 4.34
CA ARG A 462 -21.27 4.55 4.40
C ARG A 462 -22.08 5.67 3.75
N ILE A 463 -21.71 6.92 4.02
CA ILE A 463 -22.36 8.09 3.42
C ILE A 463 -21.91 8.36 1.97
N LYS A 464 -21.10 7.45 1.39
CA LYS A 464 -20.60 7.49 0.01
C LYS A 464 -19.69 8.68 -0.30
N TRP A 465 -19.03 9.24 0.71
CA TRP A 465 -18.04 10.31 0.56
C TRP A 465 -16.66 9.67 0.32
N PHE A 466 -16.33 9.49 -0.96
CA PHE A 466 -15.06 8.89 -1.39
C PHE A 466 -14.07 9.94 -1.87
N TRP A 467 -12.84 9.90 -1.37
CA TRP A 467 -11.73 10.64 -1.96
C TRP A 467 -11.09 9.84 -3.09
N ARG A 468 -10.93 10.46 -4.26
CA ARG A 468 -10.37 9.84 -5.46
C ARG A 468 -9.48 10.82 -6.20
N THR A 469 -8.32 10.34 -6.61
CA THR A 469 -7.50 10.96 -7.65
C THR A 469 -7.96 10.49 -9.02
#